data_AF-I1YED5-F1
#
_entry.id   AF-I1YED5-F1
#
_cell.length_a   1.000
_cell.length_b   1.000
_cell.length_c   1.000
_cell.angle_alpha   90.00
_cell.angle_beta   90.00
_cell.angle_gamma   90.00
#
_symmetry.space_group_name_H-M   'P 1'
#
loop_
_entity.id
_entity.type
_entity.pdbx_description
1 polymer ?
#
loop_
_entity_poly.entity_id
_entity_poly.type
_entity_poly.pdbx_seq_one_letter_code
_entity_poly.pdbx_strand_id
1 'polypeptide(L)' 'MENVGRVQTRDSLESKLYSWGEEVASNAIEVHVHHLRKKLPEGFIKTIRGVGYQISNQ' A
#
# COMPACT_ATOMS: atom_id res chain seq x y z
N MET A 1 1.92 -6.70 13.37
CA MET A 1 2.94 -6.43 12.31
C MET A 1 3.02 -7.62 11.33
N GLU A 2 1.91 -8.11 10.81
CA GLU A 2 1.88 -9.42 10.12
C GLU A 2 2.48 -9.42 8.69
N ASN A 3 2.78 -8.26 8.12
CA ASN A 3 3.25 -8.12 6.73
C ASN A 3 4.52 -7.27 6.58
N VAL A 4 5.22 -6.98 7.69
CA VAL A 4 6.47 -6.21 7.65
C VAL A 4 7.52 -6.99 6.86
N GLY A 5 8.15 -6.35 5.88
CA GLY A 5 9.12 -6.98 4.98
C GLY A 5 8.52 -7.78 3.81
N ARG A 6 7.19 -7.98 3.74
CA ARG A 6 6.54 -8.62 2.58
C ARG A 6 6.11 -7.58 1.56
N VAL A 7 6.35 -7.87 0.27
CA VAL A 7 5.82 -7.06 -0.83
C VAL A 7 4.34 -7.37 -1.00
N GLN A 8 3.50 -6.35 -0.91
CA GLN A 8 2.08 -6.41 -1.23
C GLN A 8 1.90 -5.90 -2.65
N THR A 9 1.38 -6.76 -3.53
CA THR A 9 1.07 -6.39 -4.91
C THR A 9 -0.12 -5.44 -4.97
N ARG A 10 -0.23 -4.66 -6.04
CA ARG A 10 -1.41 -3.81 -6.26
C ARG A 10 -2.70 -4.62 -6.25
N ASP A 11 -2.76 -5.73 -6.98
CA ASP A 11 -3.93 -6.61 -7.03
C ASP A 11 -4.35 -7.13 -5.65
N SER A 12 -3.40 -7.50 -4.80
CA SER A 12 -3.67 -7.96 -3.42
C SER A 12 -4.27 -6.84 -2.56
N LEU A 13 -3.79 -5.61 -2.72
CA LEU A 13 -4.31 -4.46 -2.00
C LEU A 13 -5.69 -4.05 -2.53
N GLU A 14 -5.87 -4.05 -3.84
CA GLU A 14 -7.14 -3.76 -4.51
C GLU A 14 -8.20 -4.79 -4.11
N SER A 15 -7.89 -6.09 -4.13
CA SER A 15 -8.80 -7.16 -3.70
C SER A 15 -9.28 -6.99 -2.25
N LYS A 16 -8.41 -6.54 -1.35
CA LYS A 16 -8.77 -6.27 0.06
C LYS A 16 -9.67 -5.04 0.22
N LEU A 17 -9.48 -4.02 -0.62
CA LEU A 17 -10.32 -2.81 -0.60
C LEU A 17 -11.68 -3.04 -1.28
N TYR A 18 -11.74 -3.82 -2.36
CA TYR A 18 -13.01 -4.22 -2.97
C TYR A 18 -13.89 -5.01 -1.99
N SER A 19 -13.29 -5.81 -1.11
CA SER A 19 -14.02 -6.51 -0.03
C SER A 19 -14.59 -5.56 1.04
N TRP A 20 -14.20 -4.28 1.06
CA TRP A 20 -14.74 -3.24 1.93
C TRP A 20 -15.87 -2.42 1.29
N GLY A 21 -16.29 -2.76 0.07
CA GLY A 21 -17.51 -2.21 -0.54
C GLY A 21 -17.39 -0.80 -1.13
N GLU A 22 -16.19 -0.23 -1.18
CA GLU A 22 -15.94 1.00 -1.94
C GLU A 22 -15.59 0.65 -3.39
N GLU A 23 -16.20 1.34 -4.36
CA GLU A 23 -15.71 1.38 -5.73
C GLU A 23 -14.36 2.11 -5.73
N VAL A 24 -13.30 1.34 -5.54
CA VAL A 24 -11.94 1.85 -5.48
C VAL A 24 -11.57 2.36 -6.87
N ALA A 25 -11.47 3.69 -7.04
CA ALA A 25 -10.87 4.27 -8.22
C ALA A 25 -9.45 3.70 -8.39
N SER A 26 -9.00 3.44 -9.62
CA SER A 26 -7.69 2.80 -9.88
C SER A 26 -6.49 3.52 -9.25
N ASN A 27 -6.64 4.78 -8.84
CA ASN A 27 -5.62 5.58 -8.17
C ASN A 27 -5.76 5.65 -6.63
N ALA A 28 -6.79 5.04 -6.03
CA ALA A 28 -7.08 5.22 -4.61
C ALA A 28 -5.96 4.62 -3.73
N ILE A 29 -5.31 3.55 -4.19
CA ILE A 29 -4.13 2.97 -3.54
C ILE A 29 -3.01 4.01 -3.44
N GLU A 30 -2.69 4.70 -4.55
CA GLU A 30 -1.66 5.74 -4.54
C GLU A 30 -2.01 6.89 -3.59
N VAL A 31 -3.27 7.33 -3.59
CA VAL A 31 -3.74 8.41 -2.70
C VAL A 31 -3.61 7.99 -1.24
N HIS A 32 -4.05 6.78 -0.89
CA HIS A 32 -3.93 6.26 0.47
C HIS A 32 -2.47 6.10 0.90
N VAL A 33 -1.61 5.54 0.04
CA VAL A 33 -0.18 5.43 0.31
C VAL A 33 0.46 6.80 0.49
N HIS A 34 0.05 7.80 -0.30
CA HIS A 34 0.52 9.18 -0.16
C HIS A 34 0.14 9.77 1.20
N HIS A 35 -1.11 9.60 1.64
CA HIS A 35 -1.54 10.05 2.96
C HIS A 35 -0.82 9.31 4.09
N LEU A 36 -0.61 8.00 3.97
CA LEU A 36 0.12 7.21 4.95
C LEU A 36 1.59 7.65 5.05
N ARG A 37 2.25 7.92 3.92
CA ARG A 37 3.63 8.43 3.90
C ARG A 37 3.77 9.77 4.62
N LYS A 38 2.77 10.64 4.57
CA LYS A 38 2.78 11.90 5.34
C LYS A 38 2.69 11.69 6.85
N LYS A 39 2.14 10.57 7.30
CA LYS A 39 1.94 10.23 8.72
C LYS A 39 3.02 9.31 9.28
N LEU A 40 3.87 8.74 8.43
CA LEU A 40 4.86 7.74 8.80
C LEU A 40 6.28 8.26 8.53
N PRO A 41 7.30 7.70 9.21
CA PRO A 41 8.69 8.06 8.96
C PRO A 41 9.08 7.87 7.49
N GLU A 42 10.02 8.68 7.03
CA GLU A 42 10.57 8.54 5.69
C GLU A 42 11.17 7.13 5.49
N GLY A 43 10.95 6.55 4.32
CA GLY A 43 11.44 5.19 4.01
C GLY A 43 10.61 4.04 4.58
N PHE A 44 9.59 4.31 5.41
CA PHE A 44 8.74 3.26 5.99
C PHE A 44 7.91 2.51 4.93
N ILE A 45 7.45 3.20 3.88
CA ILE A 45 6.74 2.59 2.74
C ILE A 45 7.58 2.71 1.46
N LYS A 46 8.09 1.58 0.97
CA LYS A 46 8.84 1.49 -0.29
C LYS A 46 7.91 1.11 -1.43
N THR A 47 8.02 1.83 -2.55
CA THR A 47 7.33 1.46 -3.80
C THR A 47 8.25 0.59 -4.63
N ILE A 48 7.75 -0.59 -5.00
CA ILE A 48 8.40 -1.49 -5.96
C ILE A 48 7.68 -1.32 -7.30
N ARG A 49 8.32 -0.60 -8.23
CA ARG A 49 7.73 -0.29 -9.55
C ARG A 49 7.33 -1.59 -10.26
N GLY A 50 6.11 -1.60 -10.81
CA GLY A 50 5.56 -2.76 -11.53
C GLY A 50 5.09 -3.92 -10.63
N VAL A 51 5.21 -3.81 -9.31
CA VAL A 51 4.80 -4.87 -8.37
C VAL A 51 3.83 -4.35 -7.32
N GLY A 52 4.21 -3.33 -6.55
CA GLY A 52 3.38 -2.80 -5.47
C GLY A 52 4.17 -2.10 -4.38
N TYR A 53 3.87 -2.40 -3.12
CA TYR A 53 4.39 -1.68 -1.95
C TYR A 53 4.93 -2.63 -0.89
N GLN A 54 5.96 -2.20 -0.17
CA GLN A 54 6.57 -2.95 0.93
C GLN A 54 6.70 -2.03 2.14
N ILE A 55 6.32 -2.55 3.31
CA ILE A 55 6.58 -1.89 4.59
C ILE A 55 7.97 -2.30 5.08
N SER A 56 8.83 -1.31 5.30
CA SER A 56 10.17 -1.51 5.88
C SER A 56 10.11 -1.26 7.38
N ASN A 57 10.61 -2.21 8.18
CA ASN A 57 10.99 -1.96 9.56
C ASN A 57 12.39 -1.37 9.51
N GLN A 58 12.50 -0.05 9.47
CA GLN A 58 13.76 0.61 9.77
C GLN A 58 13.58 1.40 11.04
#